data_AF-A0A1F2QKC8-F1
#
_entry.id   AF-A0A1F2QKC8-F1
#
_cell.length_a   1.000
_cell.length_b   1.000
_cell.length_c   1.000
_cell.angle_alpha   90.00
_cell.angle_beta   90.00
_cell.angle_gamma   90.00
#
_symmetry.space_group_name_H-M   'P 1'
#
loop_
_entity.id
_entity.type
_entity.pdbx_description
1 polymer ?
#
loop_
_entity_poly.entity_id
_entity_poly.type
_entity_poly.pdbx_seq_one_letter_code
_entity_poly.pdbx_strand_id
1 'polypeptide(L)'
;MKDSGLGSLFRATERARQGKKEVDTEAPVAESPTQPQVGPNGAAPDQPPGESGRMSSGPSSEARRSLIQPSRSFPAVVRVVGVGGAGTNAVNRMLEAGLEGVEFIAINTDAQALAMSEADRKLRIGRELTKGLGGGSDPKVGRDAAQAAYDEIKAMLKGSDMVFITVGEGGGTGTGAAPVVAEIAKSLGALTIGVVSRPFAFEGKRRALQALDGIRLLRQRADTVIVVPNDKLLQVADRGTSMIEALRLADDVLRQGVQGICDLVTVPGLINLDLADVRTIMTGAGTAHMGIGRARGEQRAQKAAEMAVNSALLESSIEGAHGILLNISGGPDLSLHEVNEVAEIINAAADPEANIIFGAVVDESLGDTLWVTVVAAGFEGTSEEMIVEQVESTTRAHHPPARQAHVSGDRVSNGPTAGAPPAGTERDVSREAPDKRQTDSGDSDNGLEIPS
;
A
#
# COMPACT_ATOMS: atom_id res chain seq x y z
N MET A 1 9.99 50.51 46.69
CA MET A 1 9.35 50.07 45.44
C MET A 1 9.52 48.56 45.38
N LYS A 2 8.39 47.85 45.29
CA LYS A 2 8.27 46.41 45.54
C LYS A 2 8.51 45.60 44.27
N ASP A 3 9.12 44.45 44.49
CA ASP A 3 9.56 43.43 43.56
C ASP A 3 8.45 42.72 42.77
N SER A 4 8.89 42.26 41.61
CA SER A 4 8.29 41.45 40.56
C SER A 4 7.35 40.29 40.96
N GLY A 5 6.23 40.19 40.25
CA GLY A 5 5.15 39.21 40.43
C GLY A 5 5.35 37.83 39.76
N LEU A 6 6.59 37.36 39.57
CA LEU A 6 6.87 36.04 38.98
C LEU A 6 7.43 35.00 39.98
N GLY A 7 7.70 35.40 41.22
CA GLY A 7 8.20 34.51 42.28
C GLY A 7 7.14 33.82 43.15
N SER A 8 5.85 34.10 42.94
CA SER A 8 4.73 33.58 43.75
C SER A 8 4.05 32.35 43.15
N LEU A 9 4.19 32.09 41.84
CA LEU A 9 3.58 30.92 41.19
C LEU A 9 4.38 29.63 41.36
N PHE A 10 5.70 29.70 41.62
CA PHE A 10 6.54 28.51 41.83
C PHE A 10 6.61 28.02 43.29
N ARG A 11 5.96 28.72 44.24
CA ARG A 11 5.88 28.29 45.66
C ARG A 11 4.57 27.61 46.05
N ALA A 12 3.61 27.51 45.13
CA ALA A 12 2.29 26.94 45.41
C ALA A 12 2.18 25.42 45.15
N THR A 13 3.11 24.81 44.41
CA THR A 13 3.07 23.38 44.07
C THR A 13 3.95 22.49 44.95
N GLU A 14 4.96 23.06 45.62
CA GLU A 14 5.85 22.32 46.52
C GLU A 14 5.28 22.11 47.95
N ARG A 15 4.26 22.88 48.35
CA ARG A 15 3.61 22.73 49.68
C ARG A 15 2.50 21.69 49.74
N ALA A 16 2.08 21.13 48.61
CA ALA A 16 1.03 20.09 48.57
C ALA A 16 1.59 18.65 48.64
N ARG A 17 2.92 18.48 48.67
CA ARG A 17 3.58 17.16 48.63
C ARG A 17 4.24 16.73 49.94
N GLN A 18 4.28 17.59 50.95
CA GLN A 18 4.87 17.30 52.27
C GLN A 18 3.84 17.52 53.37
N GLY A 19 3.04 16.50 53.66
CA GLY A 19 2.08 16.56 54.75
C GLY A 19 1.10 15.40 54.78
N LYS A 20 1.60 14.16 54.90
CA LYS A 20 0.84 13.03 55.48
C LYS A 20 1.73 11.78 55.68
N LYS A 21 2.23 11.65 56.92
CA LYS A 21 2.77 10.48 57.66
C LYS A 21 2.75 10.97 59.12
N GLU A 22 2.23 10.33 60.16
CA GLU A 22 1.81 8.97 60.53
C GLU A 22 0.69 9.10 61.59
N VAL A 23 -0.07 8.03 61.87
CA VAL A 23 -0.28 7.44 63.22
C VAL A 23 -0.97 6.07 63.06
N ASP A 24 -0.39 5.07 63.71
CA ASP A 24 -0.82 3.67 63.91
C ASP A 24 -2.14 3.51 64.69
N THR A 25 -2.90 2.43 64.45
CA THR A 25 -3.26 1.40 65.47
C THR A 25 -4.14 0.26 64.93
N GLU A 26 -3.65 -0.97 65.17
CA GLU A 26 -4.29 -2.26 65.53
C GLU A 26 -5.53 -2.87 64.82
N ALA A 27 -5.36 -4.16 64.50
CA ALA A 27 -6.36 -5.13 64.02
C ALA A 27 -7.22 -5.72 65.17
N PRO A 28 -8.24 -6.55 64.87
CA PRO A 28 -7.99 -8.00 64.98
C PRO A 28 -8.69 -8.90 63.93
N VAL A 29 -8.36 -10.19 64.07
CA VAL A 29 -8.46 -11.37 63.18
C VAL A 29 -9.78 -12.16 63.36
N ALA A 30 -10.26 -12.82 62.30
CA ALA A 30 -11.13 -14.02 62.35
C ALA A 30 -11.00 -14.79 61.00
N GLU A 31 -10.29 -15.92 60.94
CA GLU A 31 -10.71 -17.33 61.15
C GLU A 31 -11.54 -17.97 60.01
N SER A 32 -10.96 -19.05 59.49
CA SER A 32 -11.41 -19.93 58.40
C SER A 32 -12.48 -20.95 58.82
N PRO A 33 -13.10 -21.65 57.87
CA PRO A 33 -13.35 -23.08 58.08
C PRO A 33 -13.01 -23.99 56.88
N THR A 34 -12.12 -24.94 57.17
CA THR A 34 -12.16 -26.40 56.97
C THR A 34 -12.90 -27.04 55.78
N GLN A 35 -12.17 -27.89 55.05
CA GLN A 35 -12.61 -28.91 54.08
C GLN A 35 -13.30 -30.13 54.75
N PRO A 36 -13.95 -31.00 53.94
CA PRO A 36 -13.94 -32.45 54.18
C PRO A 36 -13.21 -33.25 53.08
N GLN A 37 -12.46 -34.27 53.53
CA GLN A 37 -11.73 -35.28 52.75
C GLN A 37 -12.62 -36.41 52.21
N VAL A 38 -12.27 -37.04 51.07
CA VAL A 38 -12.35 -38.52 50.85
C VAL A 38 -11.34 -38.99 49.77
N GLY A 39 -10.35 -39.80 50.19
CA GLY A 39 -9.93 -41.12 49.65
C GLY A 39 -9.34 -41.36 48.23
N PRO A 40 -8.52 -42.43 48.03
CA PRO A 40 -7.37 -42.41 47.12
C PRO A 40 -7.36 -43.47 46.00
N ASN A 41 -6.61 -43.18 44.91
CA ASN A 41 -5.90 -44.10 43.99
C ASN A 41 -5.44 -43.24 42.79
N GLY A 42 -4.24 -43.27 42.23
CA GLY A 42 -3.05 -44.11 42.35
C GLY A 42 -2.23 -43.86 41.06
N ALA A 43 -0.90 -43.83 41.19
CA ALA A 43 0.13 -43.86 40.14
C ALA A 43 0.41 -42.60 39.28
N ALA A 44 1.59 -42.01 39.50
CA ALA A 44 2.37 -41.22 38.54
C ALA A 44 3.43 -42.16 37.86
N PRO A 45 4.12 -41.74 36.77
CA PRO A 45 5.33 -40.93 36.98
C PRO A 45 5.67 -39.85 35.91
N ASP A 46 6.42 -38.85 36.40
CA ASP A 46 7.50 -38.03 35.80
C ASP A 46 7.35 -37.22 34.49
N GLN A 47 7.30 -35.89 34.66
CA GLN A 47 7.94 -34.88 33.80
C GLN A 47 8.66 -33.84 34.68
N PRO A 48 9.84 -33.30 34.29
CA PRO A 48 10.49 -32.22 35.01
C PRO A 48 10.01 -30.82 34.53
N PRO A 49 10.22 -29.74 35.33
CA PRO A 49 9.49 -28.48 35.20
C PRO A 49 10.29 -27.30 34.59
N GLY A 50 9.56 -26.27 34.16
CA GLY A 50 10.04 -24.90 33.87
C GLY A 50 9.48 -24.37 32.53
N GLU A 51 8.96 -23.16 32.36
CA GLU A 51 8.76 -21.98 33.20
C GLU A 51 7.57 -21.20 32.62
N SER A 52 6.88 -20.47 33.48
CA SER A 52 5.75 -19.60 33.17
C SER A 52 6.20 -18.27 32.52
N GLY A 53 5.68 -17.97 31.34
CA GLY A 53 5.68 -16.63 30.74
C GLY A 53 4.36 -16.40 30.00
N ARG A 54 3.41 -15.72 30.64
CA ARG A 54 2.16 -15.27 30.01
C ARG A 54 2.49 -14.18 28.99
N MET A 55 2.28 -14.46 27.71
CA MET A 55 2.00 -13.44 26.70
C MET A 55 0.70 -13.85 26.01
N SER A 56 -0.26 -12.93 25.97
CA SER A 56 -1.53 -13.08 25.28
C SER A 56 -1.28 -13.16 23.77
N SER A 57 -1.19 -14.37 23.23
CA SER A 57 -1.27 -14.57 21.79
C SER A 57 -2.74 -14.43 21.37
N GLY A 58 -3.01 -13.55 20.42
CA GLY A 58 -4.30 -13.48 19.72
C GLY A 58 -4.69 -14.83 19.10
N PRO A 59 -5.94 -14.96 18.63
CA PRO A 59 -6.44 -16.24 18.14
C PRO A 59 -5.58 -16.77 17.00
N SER A 60 -5.29 -18.07 17.02
CA SER A 60 -4.44 -18.75 16.02
C SER A 60 -5.02 -18.61 14.62
N SER A 61 -4.18 -18.69 13.58
CA SER A 61 -4.60 -18.63 12.17
C SER A 61 -5.68 -19.66 11.78
N GLU A 62 -5.82 -20.74 12.54
CA GLU A 62 -6.93 -21.70 12.40
C GLU A 62 -8.26 -21.20 12.96
N ALA A 63 -8.26 -20.38 14.02
CA ALA A 63 -9.48 -19.76 14.54
C ALA A 63 -10.04 -18.69 13.58
N ARG A 64 -9.17 -18.01 12.81
CA ARG A 64 -9.60 -17.09 11.72
C ARG A 64 -10.19 -17.83 10.51
N ARG A 65 -9.71 -19.03 10.20
CA ARG A 65 -10.27 -19.88 9.11
C ARG A 65 -11.75 -20.23 9.31
N SER A 66 -12.29 -20.11 10.53
CA SER A 66 -13.69 -20.40 10.83
C SER A 66 -14.64 -19.19 10.71
N LEU A 67 -14.17 -18.00 10.32
CA LEU A 67 -15.00 -16.79 10.26
C LEU A 67 -15.57 -16.44 8.89
N ILE A 68 -15.36 -17.27 7.87
CA ILE A 68 -16.18 -17.24 6.66
C ILE A 68 -16.85 -18.61 6.49
N GLN A 69 -17.67 -18.98 7.47
CA GLN A 69 -18.90 -19.67 7.07
C GLN A 69 -19.71 -18.65 6.24
N PRO A 70 -20.45 -19.05 5.21
CA PRO A 70 -21.43 -18.16 4.59
C PRO A 70 -22.58 -17.91 5.59
N SER A 71 -22.29 -17.26 6.71
CA SER A 71 -23.27 -16.62 7.55
C SER A 71 -23.79 -15.44 6.74
N ARG A 72 -25.08 -15.48 6.44
CA ARG A 72 -25.85 -14.48 5.73
C ARG A 72 -25.93 -13.15 6.52
N SER A 73 -24.81 -12.45 6.72
CA SER A 73 -24.78 -11.24 7.54
C SER A 73 -23.87 -10.11 7.04
N PHE A 74 -23.04 -10.32 6.01
CA PHE A 74 -22.40 -9.21 5.28
C PHE A 74 -22.97 -9.17 3.84
N PRO A 75 -23.52 -8.03 3.39
CA PRO A 75 -24.23 -7.94 2.11
C PRO A 75 -23.31 -8.01 0.88
N ALA A 76 -22.00 -7.75 1.03
CA ALA A 76 -21.02 -7.76 -0.06
C ALA A 76 -19.73 -8.48 0.34
N VAL A 77 -19.15 -9.25 -0.59
CA VAL A 77 -17.86 -9.91 -0.44
C VAL A 77 -16.74 -8.96 -0.88
N VAL A 78 -16.09 -8.33 0.09
CA VAL A 78 -14.98 -7.40 -0.12
C VAL A 78 -13.64 -8.11 0.10
N ARG A 79 -12.70 -7.95 -0.84
CA ARG A 79 -11.34 -8.48 -0.73
C ARG A 79 -10.30 -7.39 -0.84
N VAL A 80 -9.25 -7.47 -0.03
CA VAL A 80 -8.10 -6.55 -0.09
C VAL A 80 -6.85 -7.33 -0.51
N VAL A 81 -6.26 -6.95 -1.63
CA VAL A 81 -5.14 -7.64 -2.26
C VAL A 81 -3.88 -6.76 -2.17
N GLY A 82 -2.95 -7.15 -1.30
CA GLY A 82 -1.62 -6.53 -1.21
C GLY A 82 -0.67 -7.14 -2.22
N VAL A 83 -0.17 -6.33 -3.16
CA VAL A 83 0.72 -6.79 -4.23
C VAL A 83 2.14 -6.24 -4.05
N GLY A 84 3.12 -7.15 -3.97
CA GLY A 84 4.52 -6.79 -3.71
C GLY A 84 4.77 -6.34 -2.27
N GLY A 85 6.01 -5.93 -1.96
CA GLY A 85 6.44 -5.67 -0.57
C GLY A 85 5.62 -4.60 0.17
N ALA A 86 5.46 -3.41 -0.42
CA ALA A 86 4.68 -2.34 0.18
C ALA A 86 3.19 -2.71 0.33
N GLY A 87 2.60 -3.37 -0.68
CA GLY A 87 1.22 -3.83 -0.61
C GLY A 87 1.02 -4.88 0.49
N THR A 88 1.94 -5.83 0.65
CA THR A 88 1.88 -6.82 1.74
C THR A 88 2.07 -6.19 3.11
N ASN A 89 2.88 -5.14 3.23
CA ASN A 89 3.03 -4.38 4.47
C ASN A 89 1.75 -3.62 4.82
N ALA A 90 1.13 -2.96 3.84
CA ALA A 90 -0.14 -2.26 4.02
C ALA A 90 -1.25 -3.22 4.47
N VAL A 91 -1.32 -4.44 3.91
CA VAL A 91 -2.26 -5.49 4.37
C VAL A 91 -2.02 -5.88 5.83
N ASN A 92 -0.76 -6.11 6.22
CA ASN A 92 -0.46 -6.42 7.62
C ASN A 92 -0.89 -5.28 8.56
N ARG A 93 -0.70 -4.01 8.17
CA ARG A 93 -1.17 -2.85 8.95
C ARG A 93 -2.69 -2.78 9.06
N MET A 94 -3.42 -3.13 8.00
CA MET A 94 -4.88 -3.18 8.01
C MET A 94 -5.39 -4.26 8.98
N LEU A 95 -4.71 -5.42 9.02
CA LEU A 95 -4.98 -6.48 9.98
C LEU A 95 -4.68 -6.07 11.43
N GLU A 96 -3.53 -5.42 11.66
CA GLU A 96 -3.15 -4.89 12.97
C GLU A 96 -4.13 -3.83 13.48
N ALA A 97 -4.66 -3.00 12.58
CA ALA A 97 -5.67 -1.98 12.88
C ALA A 97 -7.08 -2.56 13.07
N GLY A 98 -7.28 -3.86 12.87
CA GLY A 98 -8.56 -4.52 13.10
C GLY A 98 -9.62 -4.21 12.04
N LEU A 99 -9.24 -3.99 10.78
CA LEU A 99 -10.23 -3.83 9.71
C LEU A 99 -11.04 -5.13 9.52
N GLU A 100 -12.34 -5.06 9.81
CA GLU A 100 -13.26 -6.21 9.78
C GLU A 100 -14.09 -6.28 8.47
N GLY A 101 -14.70 -7.43 8.23
CA GLY A 101 -15.62 -7.64 7.10
C GLY A 101 -14.96 -7.75 5.73
N VAL A 102 -13.62 -7.90 5.68
CA VAL A 102 -12.84 -8.05 4.45
C VAL A 102 -11.96 -9.31 4.50
N GLU A 103 -11.73 -9.94 3.34
CA GLU A 103 -10.76 -11.04 3.20
C GLU A 103 -9.42 -10.49 2.67
N PHE A 104 -8.32 -10.76 3.38
CA PHE A 104 -7.00 -10.28 3.01
C PHE A 104 -6.22 -11.29 2.18
N ILE A 105 -5.67 -10.81 1.07
CA ILE A 105 -4.85 -11.58 0.13
C ILE A 105 -3.48 -10.90 -0.02
N ALA A 106 -2.41 -11.66 0.15
CA ALA A 106 -1.05 -11.21 -0.14
C ALA A 106 -0.49 -11.91 -1.38
N ILE A 107 -0.05 -11.14 -2.37
CA ILE A 107 0.57 -11.64 -3.61
C ILE A 107 1.98 -11.08 -3.71
N ASN A 108 2.98 -11.95 -3.79
CA ASN A 108 4.37 -11.51 -3.94
C ASN A 108 5.22 -12.54 -4.69
N THR A 109 6.31 -12.09 -5.29
CA THR A 109 7.38 -12.96 -5.81
C THR A 109 8.39 -13.33 -4.73
N ASP A 110 8.54 -12.46 -3.73
CA ASP A 110 9.45 -12.64 -2.59
C ASP A 110 8.84 -13.62 -1.58
N ALA A 111 9.54 -14.73 -1.33
CA ALA A 111 9.10 -15.76 -0.41
C ALA A 111 9.22 -15.36 1.06
N GLN A 112 10.21 -14.53 1.41
CA GLN A 112 10.43 -14.07 2.78
C GLN A 112 9.35 -13.07 3.19
N ALA A 113 9.04 -12.12 2.31
CA ALA A 113 7.95 -11.16 2.55
C ALA A 113 6.60 -11.87 2.75
N LEU A 114 6.30 -12.90 1.96
CA LEU A 114 5.06 -13.67 2.13
C LEU A 114 5.03 -14.51 3.41
N ALA A 115 6.18 -15.04 3.84
CA ALA A 115 6.25 -15.80 5.09
C ALA A 115 5.90 -14.93 6.31
N MET A 116 6.26 -13.64 6.27
CA MET A 116 5.94 -12.65 7.31
C MET A 116 4.54 -12.04 7.18
N SER A 117 3.80 -12.32 6.10
CA SER A 117 2.45 -11.78 5.92
C SER A 117 1.41 -12.55 6.74
N GLU A 118 0.54 -11.80 7.41
CA GLU A 118 -0.57 -12.30 8.21
C GLU A 118 -1.88 -12.43 7.43
N ALA A 119 -1.86 -12.17 6.11
CA ALA A 119 -3.02 -12.28 5.25
C ALA A 119 -3.67 -13.67 5.30
N ASP A 120 -5.00 -13.71 5.20
CA ASP A 120 -5.80 -14.93 5.23
C ASP A 120 -5.37 -15.90 4.13
N ARG A 121 -5.00 -15.35 2.97
CA ARG A 121 -4.49 -16.11 1.83
C ARG A 121 -3.23 -15.49 1.26
N LYS A 122 -2.30 -16.35 0.87
CA LYS A 122 -0.96 -15.98 0.40
C LYS A 122 -0.69 -16.68 -0.93
N LEU A 123 -0.27 -15.92 -1.93
CA LEU A 123 0.10 -16.45 -3.24
C LEU A 123 1.51 -16.00 -3.61
N ARG A 124 2.39 -16.98 -3.74
CA ARG A 124 3.73 -16.78 -4.30
C ARG A 124 3.70 -16.95 -5.81
N ILE A 125 3.85 -15.85 -6.53
CA ILE A 125 3.92 -15.82 -8.00
C ILE A 125 5.36 -15.88 -8.51
N GLY A 126 5.56 -16.26 -9.78
CA GLY A 126 6.88 -16.21 -10.43
C GLY A 126 7.94 -17.12 -9.79
N ARG A 127 7.55 -18.31 -9.32
CA ARG A 127 8.46 -19.26 -8.64
C ARG A 127 9.68 -19.61 -9.49
N GLU A 128 9.45 -19.88 -10.78
CA GLU A 128 10.50 -20.23 -11.74
C GLU A 128 11.33 -19.02 -12.17
N LEU A 129 10.69 -17.86 -12.33
CA LEU A 129 11.32 -16.63 -12.83
C LEU A 129 12.26 -15.98 -11.79
N THR A 130 11.84 -15.96 -10.53
CA THR A 130 12.52 -15.19 -9.46
C THR A 130 13.27 -16.07 -8.49
N LYS A 131 13.02 -17.38 -8.49
CA LYS A 131 13.49 -18.32 -7.46
C LYS A 131 13.13 -17.91 -6.03
N GLY A 132 12.17 -16.99 -5.86
CA GLY A 132 11.74 -16.48 -4.55
C GLY A 132 12.50 -15.27 -4.04
N LEU A 133 13.37 -14.68 -4.86
CA LEU A 133 14.23 -13.55 -4.49
C LEU A 133 13.62 -12.18 -4.85
N GLY A 134 12.38 -12.16 -5.36
CA GLY A 134 11.71 -10.93 -5.77
C GLY A 134 11.90 -10.55 -7.24
N GLY A 135 11.19 -9.50 -7.67
CA GLY A 135 11.17 -9.03 -9.07
C GLY A 135 12.34 -8.12 -9.49
N GLY A 136 13.38 -7.94 -8.66
CA GLY A 136 14.60 -7.21 -9.04
C GLY A 136 14.41 -5.74 -9.47
N SER A 137 13.33 -5.08 -9.03
CA SER A 137 12.92 -3.75 -9.52
C SER A 137 12.62 -3.69 -11.03
N ASP A 138 12.28 -4.81 -11.65
CA ASP A 138 11.81 -4.90 -13.03
C ASP A 138 10.29 -5.20 -13.07
N PRO A 139 9.45 -4.22 -13.46
CA PRO A 139 8.01 -4.42 -13.63
C PRO A 139 7.64 -5.54 -14.61
N LYS A 140 8.49 -5.84 -15.60
CA LYS A 140 8.21 -6.92 -16.55
C LYS A 140 8.22 -8.28 -15.86
N VAL A 141 9.17 -8.51 -14.96
CA VAL A 141 9.23 -9.76 -14.17
C VAL A 141 7.99 -9.92 -13.30
N GLY A 142 7.52 -8.84 -12.65
CA GLY A 142 6.29 -8.86 -11.87
C GLY A 142 5.05 -9.21 -12.70
N ARG A 143 4.96 -8.64 -13.91
CA ARG A 143 3.88 -8.89 -14.85
C ARG A 143 3.88 -10.33 -15.36
N ASP A 144 5.02 -10.82 -15.83
CA ASP A 144 5.16 -12.19 -16.35
C ASP A 144 4.87 -13.21 -15.24
N ALA A 145 5.30 -12.92 -14.01
CA ALA A 145 4.99 -13.73 -12.82
C ALA A 145 3.49 -13.80 -12.52
N ALA A 146 2.78 -12.67 -12.60
CA ALA A 146 1.34 -12.62 -12.38
C ALA A 146 0.56 -13.31 -13.52
N GLN A 147 1.00 -13.14 -14.77
CA GLN A 147 0.39 -13.78 -15.93
C GLN A 147 0.54 -15.30 -15.88
N ALA A 148 1.69 -15.80 -15.44
CA ALA A 148 1.90 -17.23 -15.23
C ALA A 148 1.01 -17.81 -14.12
N ALA A 149 0.61 -16.99 -13.15
CA ALA A 149 -0.27 -17.36 -12.03
C ALA A 149 -1.74 -16.93 -12.25
N TYR A 150 -2.14 -16.66 -13.50
CA TYR A 150 -3.46 -16.11 -13.83
C TYR A 150 -4.61 -16.94 -13.24
N ASP A 151 -4.59 -18.26 -13.41
CA ASP A 151 -5.66 -19.14 -12.93
C ASP A 151 -5.72 -19.20 -11.39
N GLU A 152 -4.57 -19.14 -10.72
CA GLU A 152 -4.50 -19.09 -9.26
C GLU A 152 -5.11 -17.77 -8.76
N ILE A 153 -4.70 -16.63 -9.32
CA ILE A 153 -5.25 -15.31 -8.96
C ILE A 153 -6.76 -15.27 -9.23
N LYS A 154 -7.20 -15.77 -10.38
CA LYS A 154 -8.62 -15.84 -10.74
C LYS A 154 -9.44 -16.69 -9.75
N ALA A 155 -8.90 -17.84 -9.35
CA ALA A 155 -9.52 -18.67 -8.32
C ALA A 155 -9.57 -17.96 -6.96
N MET A 156 -8.60 -17.10 -6.65
CA MET A 156 -8.61 -16.31 -5.42
C MET A 156 -9.68 -15.22 -5.39
N LEU A 157 -9.91 -14.55 -6.51
CA LEU A 157 -10.79 -13.40 -6.61
C LEU A 157 -12.24 -13.76 -7.01
N LYS A 158 -12.52 -15.03 -7.32
CA LYS A 158 -13.84 -15.47 -7.74
C LYS A 158 -14.89 -15.20 -6.66
N GLY A 159 -16.01 -14.58 -7.07
CA GLY A 159 -17.12 -14.24 -6.16
C GLY A 159 -16.80 -13.04 -5.26
N SER A 160 -15.92 -12.13 -5.69
CA SER A 160 -15.76 -10.83 -5.05
C SER A 160 -16.76 -9.86 -5.65
N ASP A 161 -17.48 -9.11 -4.82
CA ASP A 161 -18.29 -7.99 -5.29
C ASP A 161 -17.42 -6.73 -5.45
N MET A 162 -16.39 -6.63 -4.62
CA MET A 162 -15.43 -5.52 -4.60
C MET A 162 -14.02 -6.02 -4.27
N VAL A 163 -13.02 -5.49 -4.97
CA VAL A 163 -11.60 -5.82 -4.78
C VAL A 163 -10.78 -4.53 -4.67
N PHE A 164 -10.12 -4.35 -3.54
CA PHE A 164 -9.07 -3.34 -3.36
C PHE A 164 -7.72 -3.94 -3.70
N ILE A 165 -6.92 -3.23 -4.48
CA ILE A 165 -5.55 -3.62 -4.84
C ILE A 165 -4.61 -2.57 -4.27
N THR A 166 -3.86 -2.93 -3.23
CA THR A 166 -2.90 -2.03 -2.61
C THR A 166 -1.48 -2.33 -3.06
N VAL A 167 -0.77 -1.30 -3.50
CA VAL A 167 0.58 -1.43 -4.08
C VAL A 167 1.41 -0.17 -3.86
N GLY A 168 2.68 -0.35 -3.51
CA GLY A 168 3.69 0.70 -3.64
C GLY A 168 4.30 0.65 -5.03
N GLU A 169 4.05 1.69 -5.82
CA GLU A 169 4.47 1.80 -7.21
C GLU A 169 5.96 2.14 -7.32
N GLY A 170 6.57 1.77 -8.45
CA GLY A 170 8.00 1.96 -8.71
C GLY A 170 8.88 0.76 -8.35
N GLY A 171 8.32 -0.28 -7.73
CA GLY A 171 8.98 -1.58 -7.56
C GLY A 171 8.91 -2.47 -8.81
N GLY A 172 9.36 -3.72 -8.69
CA GLY A 172 9.21 -4.73 -9.76
C GLY A 172 7.89 -5.50 -9.67
N THR A 173 7.66 -6.16 -8.53
CA THR A 173 6.50 -7.02 -8.35
C THR A 173 5.19 -6.24 -8.34
N GLY A 174 5.08 -5.22 -7.49
CA GLY A 174 3.88 -4.40 -7.35
C GLY A 174 3.43 -3.78 -8.67
N THR A 175 4.25 -2.87 -9.20
CA THR A 175 4.07 -2.17 -10.48
C THR A 175 3.71 -3.09 -11.64
N GLY A 176 4.31 -4.27 -11.70
CA GLY A 176 4.10 -5.23 -12.79
C GLY A 176 2.84 -6.09 -12.65
N ALA A 177 2.57 -6.57 -11.43
CA ALA A 177 1.52 -7.54 -11.17
C ALA A 177 0.16 -6.88 -10.88
N ALA A 178 0.13 -5.69 -10.27
CA ALA A 178 -1.11 -5.03 -9.88
C ALA A 178 -2.09 -4.81 -11.06
N PRO A 179 -1.65 -4.36 -12.26
CA PRO A 179 -2.56 -4.25 -13.41
C PRO A 179 -3.16 -5.58 -13.86
N VAL A 180 -2.41 -6.69 -13.76
CA VAL A 180 -2.89 -8.03 -14.12
C VAL A 180 -3.94 -8.50 -13.10
N VAL A 181 -3.69 -8.28 -11.81
CA VAL A 181 -4.65 -8.58 -10.73
C VAL A 181 -5.94 -7.78 -10.94
N ALA A 182 -5.83 -6.50 -11.29
CA ALA A 182 -6.98 -5.63 -11.57
C ALA A 182 -7.81 -6.11 -12.76
N GLU A 183 -7.15 -6.48 -13.86
CA GLU A 183 -7.82 -7.02 -15.04
C GLU A 183 -8.58 -8.30 -14.72
N ILE A 184 -8.00 -9.19 -13.91
CA ILE A 184 -8.67 -10.42 -13.47
C ILE A 184 -9.88 -10.09 -12.60
N ALA A 185 -9.74 -9.23 -11.59
CA ALA A 185 -10.82 -8.82 -10.70
C ALA A 185 -12.00 -8.23 -11.49
N LYS A 186 -11.72 -7.29 -12.39
CA LYS A 186 -12.71 -6.63 -13.23
C LYS A 186 -13.40 -7.61 -14.18
N SER A 187 -12.66 -8.56 -14.77
CA SER A 187 -13.24 -9.61 -15.62
C SER A 187 -14.20 -10.55 -14.89
N LEU A 188 -14.09 -10.63 -13.56
CA LEU A 188 -14.98 -11.40 -12.69
C LEU A 188 -16.20 -10.61 -12.23
N GLY A 189 -16.34 -9.34 -12.61
CA GLY A 189 -17.46 -8.46 -12.27
C GLY A 189 -17.30 -7.68 -10.95
N ALA A 190 -16.13 -7.79 -10.30
CA ALA A 190 -15.86 -7.06 -9.07
C ALA A 190 -15.61 -5.57 -9.36
N LEU A 191 -16.15 -4.69 -8.52
CA LEU A 191 -15.73 -3.28 -8.50
C LEU A 191 -14.26 -3.22 -8.06
N THR A 192 -13.38 -2.78 -8.96
CA THR A 192 -11.93 -2.91 -8.78
C THR A 192 -11.30 -1.55 -8.50
N ILE A 193 -10.81 -1.35 -7.28
CA ILE A 193 -10.19 -0.10 -6.83
C ILE A 193 -8.71 -0.31 -6.56
N GLY A 194 -7.84 0.40 -7.25
CA GLY A 194 -6.41 0.47 -6.94
C GLY A 194 -6.14 1.56 -5.90
N VAL A 195 -5.41 1.25 -4.82
CA VAL A 195 -4.92 2.22 -3.84
C VAL A 195 -3.41 2.17 -3.86
N VAL A 196 -2.78 3.16 -4.48
CA VAL A 196 -1.37 3.09 -4.86
C VAL A 196 -0.57 4.25 -4.28
N SER A 197 0.67 3.99 -3.87
CA SER A 197 1.59 5.04 -3.44
C SER A 197 2.69 5.29 -4.48
N ARG A 198 2.98 6.56 -4.76
CA ARG A 198 4.15 6.98 -5.53
C ARG A 198 5.38 6.97 -4.64
N PRO A 199 6.56 6.60 -5.14
CA PRO A 199 7.79 6.60 -4.34
C PRO A 199 8.17 8.03 -3.90
N PHE A 200 8.93 8.14 -2.82
CA PHE A 200 9.54 9.41 -2.43
C PHE A 200 10.57 9.87 -3.46
N ALA A 201 10.77 11.18 -3.60
CA ALA A 201 11.75 11.77 -4.51
C ALA A 201 13.17 11.23 -4.28
N PHE A 202 13.54 10.96 -3.01
CA PHE A 202 14.86 10.42 -2.66
C PHE A 202 15.10 8.99 -3.16
N GLU A 203 14.05 8.24 -3.49
CA GLU A 203 14.16 6.88 -4.03
C GLU A 203 14.63 6.86 -5.49
N GLY A 204 14.64 8.03 -6.14
CA GLY A 204 15.30 8.26 -7.42
C GLY A 204 14.36 8.20 -8.63
N LYS A 205 14.81 8.88 -9.70
CA LYS A 205 14.03 9.09 -10.94
C LYS A 205 13.57 7.81 -11.61
N ARG A 206 14.35 6.72 -11.55
CA ARG A 206 13.98 5.44 -12.17
C ARG A 206 12.71 4.86 -11.54
N ARG A 207 12.61 4.85 -10.20
CA ARG A 207 11.41 4.38 -9.49
C ARG A 207 10.21 5.26 -9.81
N ALA A 208 10.39 6.58 -9.84
CA ALA A 208 9.33 7.52 -10.20
C ALA A 208 8.76 7.26 -11.61
N LEU A 209 9.62 7.05 -12.61
CA LEU A 209 9.18 6.72 -13.98
C LEU A 209 8.47 5.36 -14.05
N GLN A 210 8.97 4.36 -13.34
CA GLN A 210 8.31 3.05 -13.25
C GLN A 210 6.93 3.17 -12.60
N ALA A 211 6.80 3.99 -11.56
CA ALA A 211 5.52 4.23 -10.89
C ALA A 211 4.50 4.91 -11.81
N LEU A 212 4.93 5.91 -12.59
CA LEU A 212 4.03 6.58 -13.54
C LEU A 212 3.48 5.62 -14.60
N ASP A 213 4.33 4.76 -15.17
CA ASP A 213 3.87 3.76 -16.14
C ASP A 213 2.98 2.68 -15.49
N GLY A 214 3.32 2.24 -14.27
CA GLY A 214 2.51 1.31 -13.47
C GLY A 214 1.10 1.84 -13.21
N ILE A 215 0.99 3.07 -12.72
CA ILE A 215 -0.29 3.76 -12.46
C ILE A 215 -1.10 3.89 -13.76
N ARG A 216 -0.46 4.28 -14.86
CA ARG A 216 -1.12 4.41 -16.17
C ARG A 216 -1.71 3.07 -16.63
N LEU A 217 -0.95 1.98 -16.49
CA LEU A 217 -1.42 0.64 -16.85
C LEU A 217 -2.52 0.17 -15.91
N LEU A 218 -2.40 0.42 -14.60
CA LEU A 218 -3.41 0.06 -13.62
C LEU A 218 -4.74 0.79 -13.88
N ARG A 219 -4.69 2.08 -14.22
CA ARG A 219 -5.87 2.89 -14.57
C ARG A 219 -6.67 2.31 -15.75
N GLN A 220 -5.98 1.69 -16.71
CA GLN A 220 -6.64 1.04 -17.84
C GLN A 220 -7.36 -0.26 -17.47
N ARG A 221 -7.04 -0.85 -16.30
CA ARG A 221 -7.50 -2.18 -15.88
C ARG A 221 -8.39 -2.16 -14.64
N ALA A 222 -8.26 -1.15 -13.79
CA ALA A 222 -9.14 -0.90 -12.65
C ALA A 222 -10.36 -0.06 -13.05
N ASP A 223 -11.30 0.12 -12.12
CA ASP A 223 -12.41 1.06 -12.25
C ASP A 223 -12.04 2.44 -11.72
N THR A 224 -11.35 2.46 -10.58
CA THR A 224 -10.80 3.67 -9.96
C THR A 224 -9.39 3.39 -9.43
N VAL A 225 -8.51 4.38 -9.53
CA VAL A 225 -7.16 4.34 -8.94
C VAL A 225 -6.96 5.57 -8.06
N ILE A 226 -6.85 5.34 -6.76
CA ILE A 226 -6.52 6.33 -5.73
C ILE A 226 -5.01 6.42 -5.64
N VAL A 227 -4.47 7.59 -5.99
CA VAL A 227 -3.02 7.83 -6.00
C VAL A 227 -2.60 8.63 -4.77
N VAL A 228 -1.65 8.08 -4.02
CA VAL A 228 -1.07 8.67 -2.81
C VAL A 228 0.38 9.10 -3.09
N PRO A 229 0.67 10.41 -3.15
CA PRO A 229 2.03 10.90 -3.33
C PRO A 229 2.83 10.88 -2.02
N ASN A 230 3.80 9.96 -1.87
CA ASN A 230 4.59 9.88 -0.64
C ASN A 230 5.36 11.18 -0.32
N ASP A 231 5.73 11.98 -1.33
CA ASP A 231 6.39 13.27 -1.10
C ASP A 231 5.52 14.26 -0.31
N LYS A 232 4.19 14.15 -0.39
CA LYS A 232 3.29 15.00 0.40
C LYS A 232 3.32 14.62 1.88
N LEU A 233 3.67 13.38 2.20
CA LEU A 233 3.84 12.92 3.57
C LEU A 233 5.01 13.62 4.27
N LEU A 234 6.04 14.00 3.51
CA LEU A 234 7.18 14.75 4.06
C LEU A 234 6.82 16.19 4.46
N GLN A 235 5.72 16.74 3.93
CA GLN A 235 5.27 18.10 4.29
C GLN A 235 4.56 18.12 5.64
N VAL A 236 3.95 17.00 6.02
CA VAL A 236 3.22 16.83 7.27
C VAL A 236 4.05 16.10 8.35
N ALA A 237 5.17 15.49 7.96
CA ALA A 237 6.09 14.84 8.88
C ALA A 237 7.05 15.83 9.54
N ASP A 238 7.42 15.56 10.80
CA ASP A 238 8.40 16.35 11.53
C ASP A 238 9.80 16.21 10.91
N ARG A 239 10.64 17.24 11.05
CA ARG A 239 12.03 17.22 10.54
C ARG A 239 12.88 16.08 11.14
N GLY A 240 12.46 15.51 12.26
CA GLY A 240 13.13 14.39 12.93
C GLY A 240 12.65 13.00 12.49
N THR A 241 11.64 12.91 11.61
CA THR A 241 11.07 11.63 11.17
C THR A 241 12.12 10.77 10.48
N SER A 242 12.31 9.55 11.00
CA SER A 242 13.24 8.56 10.44
C SER A 242 12.68 7.91 9.17
N MET A 243 13.55 7.24 8.40
CA MET A 243 13.14 6.50 7.20
C MET A 243 12.06 5.45 7.49
N ILE A 244 12.18 4.73 8.61
CA ILE A 244 11.22 3.69 9.01
C ILE A 244 9.86 4.32 9.32
N GLU A 245 9.85 5.48 9.98
CA GLU A 245 8.62 6.20 10.28
C GLU A 245 7.99 6.80 9.02
N ALA A 246 8.77 7.29 8.07
CA ALA A 246 8.26 7.80 6.80
C ALA A 246 7.58 6.70 5.97
N LEU A 247 8.20 5.51 5.87
CA LEU A 247 7.58 4.34 5.23
C LEU A 247 6.33 3.88 6.00
N ARG A 248 6.36 3.97 7.33
CA ARG A 248 5.17 3.71 8.15
C ARG A 248 4.04 4.68 7.83
N LEU A 249 4.33 5.96 7.68
CA LEU A 249 3.34 6.96 7.30
C LEU A 249 2.74 6.66 5.92
N ALA A 250 3.55 6.24 4.95
CA ALA A 250 3.08 5.86 3.62
C ALA A 250 2.11 4.66 3.66
N ASP A 251 2.50 3.58 4.34
CA ASP A 251 1.65 2.41 4.52
C ASP A 251 0.37 2.73 5.30
N ASP A 252 0.43 3.65 6.27
CA ASP A 252 -0.76 4.08 7.01
C ASP A 252 -1.73 4.86 6.12
N VAL A 253 -1.25 5.68 5.18
CA VAL A 253 -2.16 6.32 4.21
C VAL A 253 -2.80 5.31 3.27
N LEU A 254 -2.07 4.28 2.82
CA LEU A 254 -2.67 3.18 2.05
C LEU A 254 -3.78 2.46 2.85
N ARG A 255 -3.51 2.19 4.13
CA ARG A 255 -4.49 1.63 5.07
C ARG A 255 -5.73 2.52 5.18
N GLN A 256 -5.55 3.83 5.37
CA GLN A 256 -6.66 4.78 5.48
C GLN A 256 -7.48 4.86 4.19
N GLY A 257 -6.85 4.76 3.01
CA GLY A 257 -7.55 4.76 1.73
C GLY A 257 -8.42 3.54 1.48
N VAL A 258 -7.98 2.37 1.95
CA VAL A 258 -8.83 1.17 1.92
C VAL A 258 -9.91 1.25 2.99
N GLN A 259 -9.54 1.57 4.24
CA GLN A 259 -10.48 1.62 5.36
C GLN A 259 -11.61 2.62 5.11
N GLY A 260 -11.30 3.83 4.67
CA GLY A 260 -12.29 4.90 4.50
C GLY A 260 -13.44 4.53 3.55
N ILE A 261 -13.20 3.64 2.59
CA ILE A 261 -14.22 3.12 1.67
C ILE A 261 -14.79 1.79 2.16
N CYS A 262 -13.96 0.90 2.70
CA CYS A 262 -14.43 -0.38 3.25
C CYS A 262 -15.47 -0.18 4.37
N ASP A 263 -15.21 0.75 5.30
CA ASP A 263 -16.10 0.99 6.44
C ASP A 263 -17.51 1.40 6.01
N LEU A 264 -17.64 2.10 4.88
CA LEU A 264 -18.94 2.48 4.31
C LEU A 264 -19.79 1.28 3.85
N VAL A 265 -19.15 0.15 3.54
CA VAL A 265 -19.78 -1.03 2.94
C VAL A 265 -19.88 -2.19 3.93
N THR A 266 -18.89 -2.35 4.80
CA THR A 266 -18.75 -3.52 5.67
C THR A 266 -19.23 -3.27 7.10
N VAL A 267 -19.17 -2.01 7.58
CA VAL A 267 -19.56 -1.65 8.94
C VAL A 267 -20.98 -1.09 8.94
N PRO A 268 -21.88 -1.60 9.79
CA PRO A 268 -23.18 -0.96 10.01
C PRO A 268 -22.98 0.45 10.58
N GLY A 269 -23.19 1.46 9.75
CA GLY A 269 -23.21 2.87 10.11
C GLY A 269 -24.59 3.37 10.55
N LEU A 270 -24.61 4.60 11.08
CA LEU A 270 -25.83 5.38 11.32
C LEU A 270 -26.54 5.69 10.00
N ILE A 271 -25.75 5.94 8.96
CA ILE A 271 -26.19 6.16 7.58
C ILE A 271 -25.39 5.19 6.73
N ASN A 272 -26.02 4.04 6.43
CA ASN A 272 -25.42 3.01 5.59
C ASN A 272 -25.50 3.42 4.12
N LEU A 273 -24.38 3.25 3.42
CA LEU A 273 -24.34 3.25 1.98
C LEU A 273 -24.43 1.82 1.48
N ASP A 274 -25.09 1.59 0.36
CA ASP A 274 -25.03 0.29 -0.29
C ASP A 274 -23.89 0.22 -1.31
N LEU A 275 -23.55 -1.00 -1.74
CA LEU A 275 -22.50 -1.18 -2.74
C LEU A 275 -22.89 -0.58 -4.11
N ALA A 276 -24.18 -0.41 -4.40
CA ALA A 276 -24.63 0.17 -5.66
C ALA A 276 -24.36 1.67 -5.71
N ASP A 277 -24.50 2.37 -4.60
CA ASP A 277 -24.13 3.78 -4.42
C ASP A 277 -22.62 3.96 -4.68
N VAL A 278 -21.78 3.18 -4.00
CA VAL A 278 -20.32 3.21 -4.20
C VAL A 278 -19.95 2.87 -5.65
N ARG A 279 -20.61 1.88 -6.25
CA ARG A 279 -20.41 1.49 -7.64
C ARG A 279 -20.77 2.62 -8.61
N THR A 280 -21.81 3.39 -8.32
CA THR A 280 -22.26 4.51 -9.18
C THR A 280 -21.18 5.58 -9.32
N ILE A 281 -20.44 5.86 -8.25
CA ILE A 281 -19.36 6.86 -8.26
C ILE A 281 -18.04 6.27 -8.76
N MET A 282 -17.69 5.05 -8.36
CA MET A 282 -16.34 4.49 -8.55
C MET A 282 -16.18 3.68 -9.84
N THR A 283 -17.26 3.32 -10.53
CA THR A 283 -17.16 2.54 -11.78
C THR A 283 -16.63 3.41 -12.91
N GLY A 284 -15.43 3.11 -13.40
CA GLY A 284 -14.83 3.83 -14.52
C GLY A 284 -14.47 5.28 -14.23
N ALA A 285 -14.34 5.67 -12.95
CA ALA A 285 -14.01 7.03 -12.54
C ALA A 285 -12.56 7.43 -12.85
N GLY A 286 -11.71 6.45 -13.19
CA GLY A 286 -10.32 6.71 -13.58
C GLY A 286 -9.45 7.03 -12.38
N THR A 287 -8.96 8.27 -12.27
CA THR A 287 -8.14 8.70 -11.12
C THR A 287 -9.02 9.28 -10.03
N ALA A 288 -8.69 8.92 -8.79
CA ALA A 288 -9.28 9.51 -7.60
C ALA A 288 -8.18 10.03 -6.66
N HIS A 289 -8.56 11.00 -5.85
CA HIS A 289 -7.72 11.55 -4.78
C HIS A 289 -8.44 11.42 -3.44
N MET A 290 -7.66 11.26 -2.38
CA MET A 290 -8.19 11.10 -1.04
C MET A 290 -7.77 12.27 -0.16
N GLY A 291 -8.74 12.86 0.53
CA GLY A 291 -8.53 13.82 1.60
C GLY A 291 -8.93 13.22 2.94
N ILE A 292 -8.11 13.44 3.97
CA ILE A 292 -8.39 12.96 5.33
C ILE A 292 -8.24 14.12 6.31
N GLY A 293 -9.22 14.25 7.21
CA GLY A 293 -9.20 15.20 8.31
C GLY A 293 -9.61 14.53 9.61
N ARG A 294 -8.94 14.90 10.70
CA ARG A 294 -9.25 14.40 12.05
C ARG A 294 -9.20 15.55 13.03
N ALA A 295 -10.23 15.68 13.86
CA ALA A 295 -10.27 16.70 14.89
C ALA A 295 -10.98 16.20 16.16
N ARG A 296 -10.71 16.90 17.26
CA ARG A 296 -11.29 16.66 18.59
C ARG A 296 -11.76 17.96 19.22
N GLY A 297 -12.62 17.85 20.22
CA GLY A 297 -13.12 18.98 21.01
C GLY A 297 -14.16 19.82 20.27
N GLU A 298 -14.31 21.08 20.67
CA GLU A 298 -15.28 22.00 20.06
C GLU A 298 -14.96 22.26 18.59
N GLN A 299 -16.01 22.31 17.77
CA GLN A 299 -15.93 22.49 16.31
C GLN A 299 -15.12 21.39 15.61
N ARG A 300 -15.07 20.16 16.18
CA ARG A 300 -14.38 19.04 15.53
C ARG A 300 -14.94 18.73 14.13
N ALA A 301 -16.24 18.90 13.92
CA ALA A 301 -16.89 18.80 12.60
C ALA A 301 -16.27 19.74 11.57
N GLN A 302 -16.33 21.04 11.84
CA GLN A 302 -15.74 22.06 10.97
C GLN A 302 -14.25 21.80 10.69
N LYS A 303 -13.46 21.60 11.75
CA LYS A 303 -12.00 21.42 11.62
C LYS A 303 -11.65 20.16 10.82
N ALA A 304 -12.34 19.04 11.07
CA ALA A 304 -12.09 17.81 10.34
C ALA A 304 -12.48 17.95 8.85
N ALA A 305 -13.60 18.60 8.55
CA ALA A 305 -14.01 18.86 7.17
C ALA A 305 -13.00 19.76 6.43
N GLU A 306 -12.59 20.87 7.05
CA GLU A 306 -11.59 21.80 6.49
C GLU A 306 -10.25 21.09 6.25
N MET A 307 -9.81 20.24 7.17
CA MET A 307 -8.59 19.43 7.00
C MET A 307 -8.71 18.42 5.85
N ALA A 308 -9.89 17.81 5.68
CA ALA A 308 -10.12 16.84 4.60
C ALA A 308 -10.10 17.53 3.22
N VAL A 309 -10.76 18.68 3.08
CA VAL A 309 -10.79 19.48 1.83
C VAL A 309 -9.42 20.04 1.48
N ASN A 310 -8.64 20.46 2.49
CA ASN A 310 -7.31 21.04 2.30
C ASN A 310 -6.18 20.02 2.46
N SER A 311 -6.49 18.72 2.40
CA SER A 311 -5.53 17.66 2.66
C SER A 311 -4.41 17.67 1.63
N ALA A 312 -3.15 17.57 2.07
CA ALA A 312 -1.99 17.50 1.18
C ALA A 312 -1.99 16.27 0.24
N LEU A 313 -2.84 15.28 0.54
CA LEU A 313 -3.04 14.06 -0.24
C LEU A 313 -3.94 14.28 -1.47
N LEU A 314 -4.68 15.40 -1.52
CA LEU A 314 -5.39 15.84 -2.70
C LEU A 314 -4.41 16.51 -3.67
N GLU A 315 -4.02 15.83 -4.74
CA GLU A 315 -3.17 16.44 -5.79
C GLU A 315 -3.93 17.47 -6.63
N SER A 316 -5.25 17.31 -6.73
CA SER A 316 -6.18 18.22 -7.41
C SER A 316 -7.21 18.76 -6.42
N SER A 317 -7.68 20.00 -6.63
CA SER A 317 -8.77 20.59 -5.87
C SER A 317 -10.03 19.71 -5.98
N ILE A 318 -10.77 19.56 -4.88
CA ILE A 318 -12.04 18.82 -4.86
C ILE A 318 -13.10 19.45 -5.78
N GLU A 319 -12.96 20.74 -6.09
CA GLU A 319 -13.85 21.49 -6.99
C GLU A 319 -13.98 20.87 -8.39
N GLY A 320 -13.00 20.09 -8.85
CA GLY A 320 -13.02 19.48 -10.18
C GLY A 320 -13.61 18.06 -10.22
N ALA A 321 -14.13 17.54 -9.10
CA ALA A 321 -14.59 16.16 -9.01
C ALA A 321 -16.08 16.03 -9.29
N HIS A 322 -16.45 15.18 -10.25
CA HIS A 322 -17.86 14.88 -10.55
C HIS A 322 -18.50 13.87 -9.58
N GLY A 323 -17.68 13.14 -8.82
CA GLY A 323 -18.16 12.16 -7.86
C GLY A 323 -17.36 12.20 -6.57
N ILE A 324 -18.06 12.26 -5.43
CA ILE A 324 -17.43 12.34 -4.11
C ILE A 324 -18.04 11.28 -3.20
N LEU A 325 -17.18 10.44 -2.62
CA LEU A 325 -17.53 9.62 -1.47
C LEU A 325 -17.07 10.32 -0.19
N LEU A 326 -18.01 10.58 0.71
CA LEU A 326 -17.77 11.19 2.01
C LEU A 326 -18.05 10.16 3.10
N ASN A 327 -17.02 9.82 3.88
CA ASN A 327 -17.16 9.00 5.07
C ASN A 327 -16.92 9.85 6.32
N ILE A 328 -17.84 9.78 7.27
CA ILE A 328 -17.77 10.48 8.55
C ILE A 328 -17.79 9.42 9.66
N SER A 329 -16.64 9.21 10.30
CA SER A 329 -16.51 8.30 11.44
C SER A 329 -16.36 9.10 12.73
N GLY A 330 -17.14 8.77 13.75
CA GLY A 330 -17.07 9.39 15.06
C GLY A 330 -17.39 8.41 16.17
N GLY A 331 -17.17 8.82 17.42
CA GLY A 331 -17.58 8.03 18.58
C GLY A 331 -19.10 7.96 18.75
N PRO A 332 -19.58 7.30 19.82
CA PRO A 332 -21.01 7.21 20.14
C PRO A 332 -21.68 8.58 20.39
N ASP A 333 -20.88 9.63 20.56
CA ASP A 333 -21.33 11.02 20.71
C ASP A 333 -21.53 11.76 19.38
N LEU A 334 -21.28 11.10 18.23
CA LEU A 334 -21.48 11.66 16.90
C LEU A 334 -22.91 12.14 16.71
N SER A 335 -23.08 13.45 16.54
CA SER A 335 -24.40 14.06 16.39
C SER A 335 -24.78 14.31 14.92
N LEU A 336 -26.09 14.34 14.65
CA LEU A 336 -26.59 14.71 13.31
C LEU A 336 -26.15 16.12 12.88
N HIS A 337 -26.00 17.05 13.84
CA HIS A 337 -25.54 18.41 13.54
C HIS A 337 -24.09 18.38 13.02
N GLU A 338 -23.22 17.60 13.63
CA GLU A 338 -21.83 17.46 13.17
C GLU A 338 -21.76 16.82 11.79
N VAL A 339 -22.57 15.79 11.53
CA VAL A 339 -22.67 15.16 10.21
C VAL A 339 -23.14 16.17 9.15
N ASN A 340 -24.17 16.96 9.46
CA ASN A 340 -24.69 17.99 8.55
C ASN A 340 -23.67 19.09 8.28
N GLU A 341 -22.97 19.57 9.31
CA GLU A 341 -21.94 20.61 9.19
C GLU A 341 -20.78 20.14 8.29
N VAL A 342 -20.31 18.90 8.46
CA VAL A 342 -19.30 18.32 7.55
C VAL A 342 -19.82 18.27 6.12
N ALA A 343 -21.05 17.75 5.92
CA ALA A 343 -21.63 17.62 4.58
C ALA A 343 -21.78 18.99 3.88
N GLU A 344 -22.20 20.03 4.60
CA GLU A 344 -22.31 21.39 4.06
C GLU A 344 -20.96 21.97 3.61
N ILE A 345 -19.90 21.77 4.41
CA ILE A 345 -18.55 22.25 4.07
C ILE A 345 -18.01 21.53 2.83
N ILE A 346 -18.17 20.21 2.76
CA ILE A 346 -17.73 19.43 1.58
C ILE A 346 -18.53 19.82 0.34
N ASN A 347 -19.85 19.98 0.46
CA ASN A 347 -20.71 20.37 -0.66
C ASN A 347 -20.37 21.78 -1.16
N ALA A 348 -20.08 22.72 -0.26
CA ALA A 348 -19.66 24.07 -0.63
C ALA A 348 -18.30 24.13 -1.34
N ALA A 349 -17.43 23.14 -1.13
CA ALA A 349 -16.12 23.03 -1.77
C ALA A 349 -16.14 22.22 -3.07
N ALA A 350 -17.17 21.39 -3.28
CA ALA A 350 -17.30 20.52 -4.44
C ALA A 350 -17.84 21.27 -5.68
N ASP A 351 -17.77 20.62 -6.84
CA ASP A 351 -18.49 21.10 -8.02
C ASP A 351 -20.01 21.11 -7.74
N PRO A 352 -20.77 22.14 -8.15
CA PRO A 352 -22.23 22.20 -7.93
C PRO A 352 -23.00 21.03 -8.55
N GLU A 353 -22.46 20.40 -9.58
CA GLU A 353 -23.04 19.24 -10.26
C GLU A 353 -22.41 17.91 -9.77
N ALA A 354 -21.53 17.95 -8.75
CA ALA A 354 -20.92 16.76 -8.19
C ALA A 354 -21.98 15.86 -7.54
N ASN A 355 -21.94 14.57 -7.87
CA ASN A 355 -22.71 13.57 -7.14
C ASN A 355 -21.98 13.21 -5.84
N ILE A 356 -22.51 13.68 -4.71
CA ILE A 356 -21.94 13.44 -3.38
C ILE A 356 -22.73 12.35 -2.68
N ILE A 357 -22.03 11.26 -2.35
CA ILE A 357 -22.57 10.16 -1.56
C ILE A 357 -21.89 10.20 -0.20
N PHE A 358 -22.68 10.29 0.87
CA PHE A 358 -22.15 10.39 2.22
C PHE A 358 -22.64 9.24 3.10
N GLY A 359 -21.73 8.70 3.91
CA GLY A 359 -22.03 7.72 4.96
C GLY A 359 -21.49 8.20 6.29
N ALA A 360 -22.11 7.70 7.36
CA ALA A 360 -21.72 8.02 8.73
C ALA A 360 -21.63 6.75 9.57
N VAL A 361 -20.48 6.53 10.20
CA VAL A 361 -20.17 5.33 10.98
C VAL A 361 -19.87 5.72 12.42
N VAL A 362 -20.40 4.94 13.37
CA VAL A 362 -20.05 5.07 14.79
C VAL A 362 -18.99 4.03 15.11
N ASP A 363 -17.81 4.50 15.51
CA ASP A 363 -16.68 3.69 15.92
C ASP A 363 -16.30 4.07 17.36
N GLU A 364 -16.54 3.14 18.29
CA GLU A 364 -16.24 3.33 19.71
C GLU A 364 -14.75 3.60 19.98
N SER A 365 -13.85 3.11 19.11
CA SER A 365 -12.40 3.31 19.25
C SER A 365 -11.97 4.76 19.04
N LEU A 366 -12.81 5.57 18.37
CA LEU A 366 -12.50 6.98 18.08
C LEU A 366 -12.71 7.90 19.29
N GLY A 367 -13.49 7.48 20.29
CA GLY A 367 -13.77 8.28 21.48
C GLY A 367 -14.36 9.65 21.12
N ASP A 368 -13.64 10.73 21.45
CA ASP A 368 -14.04 12.12 21.16
C ASP A 368 -13.57 12.63 19.78
N THR A 369 -12.97 11.75 18.96
CA THR A 369 -12.43 12.10 17.64
C THR A 369 -13.50 12.02 16.58
N LEU A 370 -13.56 13.06 15.74
CA LEU A 370 -14.24 12.98 14.45
C LEU A 370 -13.21 12.80 13.34
N TRP A 371 -13.44 11.84 12.47
CA TRP A 371 -12.62 11.51 11.32
C TRP A 371 -13.46 11.63 10.06
N VAL A 372 -13.04 12.53 9.17
CA VAL A 372 -13.66 12.74 7.86
C VAL A 372 -12.72 12.24 6.78
N THR A 373 -13.21 11.37 5.91
CA THR A 373 -12.51 10.91 4.72
C THR A 373 -13.31 11.27 3.48
N VAL A 374 -12.64 11.90 2.54
CA VAL A 374 -13.20 12.33 1.26
C VAL A 374 -12.45 11.58 0.16
N VAL A 375 -13.17 10.93 -0.75
CA VAL A 375 -12.61 10.34 -1.96
C VAL A 375 -13.27 11.04 -3.15
N ALA A 376 -12.50 11.88 -3.81
CA ALA A 376 -12.92 12.67 -4.95
C ALA A 376 -12.48 11.94 -6.24
N ALA A 377 -13.39 11.73 -7.16
CA ALA A 377 -13.16 10.97 -8.39
C ALA A 377 -13.85 11.63 -9.60
N GLY A 378 -13.46 11.18 -10.80
CA GLY A 378 -14.03 11.72 -12.04
C GLY A 378 -13.57 13.14 -12.34
N PHE A 379 -12.28 13.42 -12.14
CA PHE A 379 -11.68 14.69 -12.58
C PHE A 379 -11.59 14.72 -14.12
N GLU A 380 -12.07 15.79 -14.76
CA GLU A 380 -11.87 15.98 -16.20
C GLU A 380 -10.37 16.13 -16.52
N GLY A 381 -9.88 15.33 -17.48
CA GLY A 381 -8.61 15.53 -18.18
C GLY A 381 -7.44 15.96 -17.30
N THR A 382 -7.00 15.12 -16.38
CA THR A 382 -5.87 15.47 -15.49
C THR A 382 -4.60 15.77 -16.29
N SER A 383 -3.89 16.82 -15.89
CA SER A 383 -2.57 17.28 -16.34
C SER A 383 -1.51 16.18 -16.55
N GLU A 384 -1.74 14.97 -16.04
CA GLU A 384 -0.92 13.79 -16.29
C GLU A 384 -0.98 13.29 -17.74
N GLU A 385 -2.12 13.38 -18.42
CA GLU A 385 -2.21 13.05 -19.84
C GLU A 385 -1.33 14.01 -20.66
N MET A 386 -1.31 15.30 -20.29
CA MET A 386 -0.41 16.30 -20.88
C MET A 386 1.06 16.06 -20.51
N ILE A 387 1.38 15.63 -19.28
CA ILE A 387 2.76 15.32 -18.87
C ILE A 387 3.29 14.09 -19.63
N VAL A 388 2.47 13.05 -19.81
CA VAL A 388 2.84 11.87 -20.61
C VAL A 388 3.05 12.26 -22.07
N GLU A 389 2.16 13.07 -22.65
CA GLU A 389 2.29 13.57 -24.03
C GLU A 389 3.52 14.47 -24.23
N GLN A 390 3.89 15.28 -23.23
CA GLN A 390 5.11 16.10 -23.23
C GLN A 390 6.39 15.25 -23.10
N VAL A 391 6.38 14.19 -22.29
CA VAL A 391 7.51 13.27 -22.13
C VAL A 391 7.68 12.40 -23.39
N GLU A 392 6.59 11.94 -24.00
CA GLU A 392 6.61 11.18 -25.26
C GLU A 392 7.06 12.05 -26.45
N SER A 393 6.65 13.31 -26.51
CA SER A 393 7.10 14.24 -27.56
C SER A 393 8.58 14.64 -27.41
N THR A 394 9.10 14.79 -26.19
CA THR A 394 10.53 15.05 -25.96
C THR A 394 11.42 13.83 -26.21
N THR A 395 10.93 12.61 -25.94
CA THR A 395 11.67 11.37 -26.30
C THR A 395 11.64 11.08 -27.80
N ARG A 396 10.56 11.41 -28.53
CA ARG A 396 10.54 11.36 -30.00
C ARG A 396 11.43 12.41 -30.67
N ALA A 397 11.59 13.59 -30.07
CA ALA A 397 12.42 14.67 -30.60
C ALA A 397 13.94 14.42 -30.47
N HIS A 398 14.37 13.41 -29.71
CA HIS A 398 15.79 13.09 -29.48
C HIS A 398 16.33 11.92 -30.34
N HIS A 399 15.62 11.49 -31.38
CA HIS A 399 16.24 10.66 -32.42
C HIS A 399 16.98 11.54 -33.44
N PRO A 400 18.33 11.44 -33.55
CA PRO A 400 19.02 12.11 -34.65
C PRO A 400 18.55 11.48 -35.97
N PRO A 401 18.33 12.27 -37.04
CA PRO A 401 17.91 11.72 -38.32
C PRO A 401 18.96 10.72 -38.78
N ALA A 402 18.50 9.49 -39.10
CA ALA A 402 19.33 8.49 -39.73
C ALA A 402 19.99 9.10 -40.96
N ARG A 403 21.33 9.16 -40.97
CA ARG A 403 22.11 9.57 -42.14
C ARG A 403 21.74 8.63 -43.29
N GLN A 404 20.92 9.12 -44.23
CA GLN A 404 20.76 8.50 -45.52
C GLN A 404 22.12 8.55 -46.23
N ALA A 405 22.68 7.38 -46.51
CA ALA A 405 23.85 7.26 -47.35
C ALA A 405 23.48 7.72 -48.76
N HIS A 406 23.94 8.90 -49.14
CA HIS A 406 23.94 9.36 -50.52
C HIS A 406 24.84 8.43 -51.34
N VAL A 407 24.24 7.60 -52.18
CA VAL A 407 24.92 6.94 -53.29
C VAL A 407 25.04 7.98 -54.41
N SER A 408 26.21 8.58 -54.53
CA SER A 408 26.55 9.43 -55.68
C SER A 408 26.71 8.53 -56.91
N GLY A 409 25.75 8.63 -57.82
CA GLY A 409 25.91 8.19 -59.19
C GLY A 409 26.60 9.28 -59.99
N ASP A 410 27.74 8.96 -60.60
CA ASP A 410 28.22 9.68 -61.77
C ASP A 410 28.69 8.68 -62.84
N ARG A 411 28.10 8.84 -64.03
CA ARG A 411 28.39 8.11 -65.26
C ARG A 411 29.57 8.77 -65.97
N VAL A 412 30.55 8.01 -66.46
CA VAL A 412 31.12 8.20 -67.82
C VAL A 412 31.57 6.84 -68.40
N SER A 413 31.39 6.73 -69.71
CA SER A 413 31.36 5.64 -70.68
C SER A 413 32.67 5.07 -71.22
N ASN A 414 32.51 3.96 -71.98
CA ASN A 414 33.36 3.33 -73.02
C ASN A 414 34.18 2.11 -72.52
N GLY A 415 34.17 0.92 -73.13
CA GLY A 415 33.56 0.35 -74.34
C GLY A 415 33.70 -1.19 -74.30
N PRO A 416 33.28 -1.93 -75.34
CA PRO A 416 32.85 -3.34 -75.20
C PRO A 416 33.94 -4.36 -75.53
N THR A 417 33.87 -5.58 -74.99
CA THR A 417 34.14 -6.83 -75.75
C THR A 417 33.80 -8.12 -74.99
N ALA A 418 33.24 -9.04 -75.78
CA ALA A 418 32.81 -10.43 -75.60
C ALA A 418 33.56 -11.37 -74.63
N GLY A 419 32.85 -12.40 -74.17
CA GLY A 419 33.45 -13.70 -73.81
C GLY A 419 32.66 -14.50 -72.77
N ALA A 420 31.95 -15.54 -73.21
CA ALA A 420 31.32 -16.56 -72.36
C ALA A 420 32.38 -17.51 -71.71
N PRO A 421 31.98 -18.39 -70.77
CA PRO A 421 32.82 -18.98 -69.70
C PRO A 421 33.45 -20.34 -70.14
N PRO A 422 34.19 -21.14 -69.32
CA PRO A 422 33.61 -21.94 -68.21
C PRO A 422 34.56 -22.38 -67.05
N ALA A 423 33.93 -22.98 -66.03
CA ALA A 423 34.28 -24.19 -65.24
C ALA A 423 35.71 -24.47 -64.70
N GLY A 424 35.75 -25.02 -63.48
CA GLY A 424 36.77 -26.01 -63.06
C GLY A 424 37.22 -25.91 -61.60
N THR A 425 36.62 -26.72 -60.72
CA THR A 425 37.23 -27.86 -59.98
C THR A 425 38.26 -27.57 -58.90
N GLU A 426 37.86 -27.93 -57.68
CA GLU A 426 38.57 -28.78 -56.71
C GLU A 426 40.11 -28.72 -56.64
N ARG A 427 40.64 -28.41 -55.44
CA ARG A 427 41.32 -29.42 -54.62
C ARG A 427 41.67 -28.94 -53.21
N ASP A 428 41.32 -29.82 -52.29
CA ASP A 428 41.82 -30.03 -50.94
C ASP A 428 43.30 -30.46 -50.94
N VAL A 429 44.13 -29.94 -50.02
CA VAL A 429 45.05 -30.74 -49.18
C VAL A 429 45.73 -29.91 -48.07
N SER A 430 45.38 -30.28 -46.83
CA SER A 430 46.29 -30.78 -45.76
C SER A 430 47.39 -29.92 -45.10
N ARG A 431 47.33 -29.97 -43.75
CA ARG A 431 48.42 -29.96 -42.73
C ARG A 431 49.12 -28.60 -42.53
N GLU A 432 49.42 -28.13 -41.31
CA GLU A 432 50.11 -28.79 -40.20
C GLU A 432 50.04 -27.90 -38.94
N ALA A 433 49.90 -28.50 -37.75
CA ALA A 433 50.27 -27.95 -36.44
C ALA A 433 51.39 -28.89 -35.90
N PRO A 434 52.16 -28.61 -34.83
CA PRO A 434 51.95 -27.66 -33.71
C PRO A 434 53.23 -26.92 -33.25
N ASP A 435 53.18 -26.09 -32.19
CA ASP A 435 54.08 -26.27 -31.03
C ASP A 435 53.68 -25.42 -29.81
N LYS A 436 53.92 -26.00 -28.63
CA LYS A 436 53.80 -25.40 -27.29
C LYS A 436 55.09 -24.68 -26.94
N ARG A 437 55.02 -23.64 -26.11
CA ARG A 437 56.09 -23.36 -25.15
C ARG A 437 55.57 -22.70 -23.87
N GLN A 438 55.98 -23.31 -22.77
CA GLN A 438 55.77 -22.98 -21.37
C GLN A 438 57.03 -22.27 -20.83
N THR A 439 57.00 -21.84 -19.55
CA THR A 439 58.06 -21.22 -18.70
C THR A 439 57.99 -19.69 -18.64
N ASP A 440 58.07 -18.98 -17.51
CA ASP A 440 58.22 -19.34 -16.09
C ASP A 440 57.91 -18.12 -15.19
N SER A 441 57.65 -18.41 -13.90
CA SER A 441 57.95 -17.71 -12.63
C SER A 441 57.97 -16.19 -12.49
N GLY A 442 57.40 -15.72 -11.37
CA GLY A 442 57.56 -14.36 -10.85
C GLY A 442 56.65 -14.03 -9.66
N ASP A 443 57.04 -14.48 -8.47
CA ASP A 443 56.46 -14.26 -7.14
C ASP A 443 56.67 -12.82 -6.63
N SER A 444 55.71 -12.22 -5.93
CA SER A 444 55.90 -11.23 -4.84
C SER A 444 54.59 -10.79 -4.20
N ASP A 445 54.35 -11.43 -3.06
CA ASP A 445 53.78 -10.94 -1.80
C ASP A 445 53.72 -9.41 -1.58
N ASN A 446 52.57 -8.90 -1.13
CA ASN A 446 52.47 -8.06 0.07
C ASN A 446 51.02 -7.75 0.46
N GLY A 447 50.64 -8.24 1.65
CA GLY A 447 49.41 -7.86 2.34
C GLY A 447 49.46 -6.45 2.94
N LEU A 448 48.27 -5.91 3.25
CA LEU A 448 48.12 -4.77 4.15
C LEU A 448 46.81 -4.88 4.93
N GLU A 449 46.99 -4.88 6.25
CA GLU A 449 46.02 -5.04 7.32
C GLU A 449 45.07 -3.84 7.48
N ILE A 450 43.93 -4.16 8.09
CA ILE A 450 42.91 -3.27 8.63
C ILE A 450 43.28 -2.97 10.11
N PRO A 451 42.98 -1.78 10.64
CA PRO A 451 42.80 -1.66 12.08
C PRO A 451 41.44 -1.03 12.48
N SER A 452 40.79 -1.78 13.38
CA SER A 452 39.97 -1.42 14.56
C SER A 452 38.85 -0.39 14.44
#